data_AF-K1S1U9-F1
#
_entry.id   AF-K1S1U9-F1
#
_cell.length_a   1.000
_cell.length_b   1.000
_cell.length_c   1.000
_cell.angle_alpha   90.00
_cell.angle_beta   90.00
_cell.angle_gamma   90.00
#
_symmetry.space_group_name_H-M   'P 1'
#
loop_
_entity.id
_entity.type
_entity.pdbx_description
1 polymer ?
#
loop_
_entity_poly.entity_id
_entity_poly.type
_entity_poly.pdbx_seq_one_letter_code
_entity_poly.pdbx_strand_id
1 'polypeptide(L)'
;DGDELRYSIEELSKYMPAVQSIACVPVGLTKYRDGLFPMQPYTKKTAGEVIDIIEEYSEKFKKQYGARVCYPSDELFLKAERPMPSEEYYDDYPQIDNGVGLWTSLRDEFFYELSVCEKAPTHKSVTVITGVAAYPLIKELCDAAHEKYGIDVQTEKIINNFFGENITVAGLLTGTDLIEQMRGKIRGELLLIPIVMTIDYTSHSTENNKFLDDITLKEAEKALNVKIIPVKNNGQDYFIIYWE
;
A
#
# COMPACT_ATOMS: atom_id res chain seq x y z
N ASP A 1 15.18 16.08 -7.50
CA ASP A 1 14.07 16.15 -8.49
C ASP A 1 14.29 17.31 -9.45
N GLY A 2 13.43 17.43 -10.47
CA GLY A 2 13.70 18.29 -11.62
C GLY A 2 14.77 17.67 -12.51
N ASP A 3 15.80 18.44 -12.84
CA ASP A 3 16.86 18.02 -13.78
C ASP A 3 17.63 16.78 -13.32
N GLU A 4 17.81 16.58 -12.01
CA GLU A 4 18.47 15.38 -11.48
C GLU A 4 17.66 14.09 -11.71
N LEU A 5 16.33 14.18 -11.72
CA LEU A 5 15.46 13.06 -12.06
C LEU A 5 15.59 12.74 -13.55
N ARG A 6 15.56 13.76 -14.41
CA ARG A 6 15.77 13.63 -15.85
C ARG A 6 17.12 12.96 -16.15
N TYR A 7 18.18 13.46 -15.55
CA TYR A 7 19.53 12.91 -15.64
C TYR A 7 19.56 11.44 -15.23
N SER A 8 18.98 11.10 -14.07
CA SER A 8 18.97 9.71 -13.57
C SER A 8 18.24 8.75 -14.53
N ILE A 9 17.07 9.16 -15.03
CA ILE A 9 16.30 8.36 -16.00
C ILE A 9 17.10 8.18 -17.30
N GLU A 10 17.74 9.25 -17.79
CA GLU A 10 18.55 9.21 -19.01
C GLU A 10 19.77 8.30 -18.85
N GLU A 11 20.53 8.40 -17.76
CA GLU A 11 21.68 7.54 -17.51
C GLU A 11 21.28 6.06 -17.40
N LEU A 12 20.20 5.75 -16.66
CA LEU A 12 19.68 4.39 -16.55
C LEU A 12 19.23 3.85 -17.91
N SER A 13 18.61 4.68 -18.75
CA SER A 13 18.14 4.27 -20.08
C SER A 13 19.26 3.87 -21.04
N LYS A 14 20.51 4.29 -20.81
CA LYS A 14 21.66 3.87 -21.63
C LYS A 14 21.97 2.37 -21.49
N TYR A 15 21.50 1.75 -20.41
CA TYR A 15 21.70 0.34 -20.13
C TYR A 15 20.55 -0.53 -20.64
N MET A 16 19.56 0.03 -21.36
CA MET A 16 18.54 -0.78 -22.02
C MET A 16 19.17 -1.73 -23.06
N PRO A 17 18.76 -3.00 -23.13
CA PRO A 17 17.64 -3.64 -22.41
C PRO A 17 18.02 -4.36 -21.11
N ALA A 18 19.24 -4.17 -20.58
CA ALA A 18 19.65 -4.80 -19.32
C ALA A 18 18.90 -4.21 -18.10
N VAL A 19 18.61 -2.91 -18.12
CA VAL A 19 17.58 -2.32 -17.26
C VAL A 19 16.23 -2.63 -17.90
N GLN A 20 15.32 -3.28 -17.19
CA GLN A 20 14.01 -3.67 -17.74
C GLN A 20 12.91 -2.67 -17.37
N SER A 21 13.00 -2.09 -16.18
CA SER A 21 12.06 -1.09 -15.69
C SER A 21 12.69 -0.26 -14.57
N ILE A 22 12.11 0.90 -14.29
CA ILE A 22 12.53 1.89 -13.30
C ILE A 22 11.29 2.30 -12.50
N ALA A 23 11.29 2.02 -11.20
CA ALA A 23 10.32 2.58 -10.27
C ALA A 23 10.81 3.93 -9.75
N CYS A 24 9.98 4.96 -9.88
CA CYS A 24 10.20 6.27 -9.30
C CYS A 24 9.35 6.43 -8.03
N VAL A 25 10.01 6.27 -6.89
CA VAL A 25 9.40 6.32 -5.56
C VAL A 25 9.83 7.59 -4.81
N PRO A 26 8.93 8.27 -4.08
CA PRO A 26 9.31 9.38 -3.23
C PRO A 26 10.17 8.87 -2.07
N VAL A 27 11.09 9.72 -1.60
CA VAL A 27 11.88 9.39 -0.41
C VAL A 27 11.00 9.42 0.84
N GLY A 28 10.98 8.31 1.59
CA GLY A 28 10.33 8.23 2.89
C GLY A 28 11.07 9.06 3.94
N LEU A 29 10.47 10.14 4.42
CA LEU A 29 11.05 11.00 5.43
C LEU A 29 10.53 10.64 6.82
N THR A 30 11.33 9.89 7.58
CA THR A 30 11.03 9.60 8.99
C THR A 30 11.29 10.82 9.88
N LYS A 31 10.81 10.80 11.12
CA LYS A 31 11.07 11.82 12.15
C LYS A 31 12.49 11.74 12.73
N TYR A 32 13.21 10.63 12.50
CA TYR A 32 14.57 10.39 13.00
C TYR A 32 15.60 10.92 11.99
N ARG A 33 15.84 12.24 11.99
CA ARG A 33 16.71 12.90 10.99
C ARG A 33 17.73 13.88 11.56
N ASP A 34 18.05 13.75 12.85
CA ASP A 34 19.01 14.63 13.51
C ASP A 34 20.37 14.58 12.81
N GLY A 35 20.88 15.73 12.39
CA GLY A 35 22.16 15.87 11.68
C GLY A 35 22.14 15.51 10.19
N LEU A 36 20.97 15.20 9.60
CA LEU A 36 20.85 14.92 8.16
C LEU A 36 20.45 16.18 7.37
N PHE A 37 20.73 16.18 6.06
CA PHE A 37 20.35 17.27 5.16
C PHE A 37 18.82 17.52 5.20
N PRO A 38 18.37 18.79 5.27
CA PRO A 38 16.95 19.12 5.31
C PRO A 38 16.32 18.80 3.95
N MET A 39 15.48 17.77 3.92
CA MET A 39 14.69 17.41 2.75
C MET A 39 13.27 17.94 2.91
N GLN A 40 12.73 18.49 1.84
CA GLN A 40 11.34 18.94 1.79
C GLN A 40 10.45 17.78 1.36
N PRO A 41 9.36 17.48 2.09
CA PRO A 41 8.35 16.55 1.61
C PRO A 41 7.74 17.01 0.29
N TYR A 42 7.28 16.06 -0.52
CA TYR A 42 6.51 16.36 -1.70
C TYR A 42 5.19 17.05 -1.36
N THR A 43 4.90 18.11 -2.09
CA THR A 43 3.59 18.78 -2.11
C THR A 43 2.76 18.22 -3.26
N LYS A 44 1.46 18.51 -3.27
CA LYS A 44 0.59 18.20 -4.42
C LYS A 44 1.19 18.68 -5.75
N LYS A 45 1.71 19.92 -5.77
CA LYS A 45 2.33 20.51 -6.95
C LYS A 45 3.59 19.76 -7.36
N THR A 46 4.53 19.57 -6.44
CA THR A 46 5.84 18.96 -6.78
C THR A 46 5.73 17.48 -7.11
N ALA A 47 4.81 16.75 -6.48
CA ALA A 47 4.49 15.37 -6.89
C ALA A 47 3.94 15.31 -8.32
N GLY A 48 3.06 16.26 -8.68
CA GLY A 48 2.54 16.38 -10.04
C GLY A 48 3.63 16.67 -11.07
N GLU A 49 4.54 17.60 -10.77
CA GLU A 49 5.68 17.92 -11.64
C GLU A 49 6.60 16.71 -11.84
N VAL A 50 6.83 15.91 -10.80
CA VAL A 50 7.60 14.65 -10.91
C VAL A 50 6.90 13.63 -11.78
N ILE A 51 5.58 13.44 -11.62
CA ILE A 51 4.80 12.56 -12.51
C ILE A 51 4.94 13.03 -13.96
N ASP A 52 4.79 14.33 -14.24
CA ASP A 52 4.87 14.87 -15.60
C ASP A 52 6.24 14.59 -16.24
N ILE A 53 7.33 14.70 -15.48
CA ILE A 53 8.68 14.34 -15.95
C ILE A 53 8.73 12.84 -16.30
N ILE A 54 8.25 11.98 -15.41
CA ILE A 54 8.30 10.52 -15.62
C ILE A 54 7.48 10.14 -16.85
N GLU A 55 6.26 10.65 -16.99
CA GLU A 55 5.39 10.41 -18.14
C GLU A 55 6.05 10.78 -19.48
N GLU A 56 6.75 11.92 -19.53
CA GLU A 56 7.48 12.35 -20.72
C GLU A 56 8.49 11.29 -21.19
N TYR A 57 9.26 10.72 -20.24
CA TYR A 57 10.22 9.66 -20.54
C TYR A 57 9.53 8.33 -20.83
N SER A 58 8.47 7.98 -20.11
CA SER A 58 7.69 6.76 -20.36
C SER A 58 7.14 6.72 -21.79
N GLU A 59 6.62 7.84 -22.28
CA GLU A 59 6.14 7.96 -23.67
C GLU A 59 7.28 7.93 -24.69
N LYS A 60 8.43 8.53 -24.37
CA LYS A 60 9.63 8.46 -25.21
C LYS A 60 10.13 7.02 -25.34
N PHE A 61 10.21 6.29 -24.23
CA PHE A 61 10.65 4.90 -24.20
C PHE A 61 9.64 3.96 -24.86
N LYS A 62 8.34 4.21 -24.71
CA LYS A 62 7.30 3.45 -25.41
C LYS A 62 7.47 3.53 -26.92
N LYS A 63 7.80 4.71 -27.46
CA LYS A 63 8.08 4.89 -28.89
C LYS A 63 9.38 4.25 -29.35
N GLN A 64 10.42 4.27 -28.51
CA GLN A 64 11.76 3.82 -28.88
C GLN A 64 11.98 2.31 -28.67
N TYR A 65 11.40 1.75 -27.60
CA TYR A 65 11.64 0.39 -27.12
C TYR A 65 10.37 -0.46 -27.05
N GLY A 66 9.19 0.13 -27.27
CA GLY A 66 7.91 -0.58 -27.23
C GLY A 66 7.30 -0.78 -25.84
N ALA A 67 7.93 -0.26 -24.78
CA ALA A 67 7.49 -0.38 -23.39
C ALA A 67 7.71 0.93 -22.63
N ARG A 68 6.95 1.18 -21.54
CA ARG A 68 7.05 2.44 -20.79
C ARG A 68 8.36 2.58 -20.03
N VAL A 69 8.91 1.47 -19.51
CA VAL A 69 10.18 1.37 -18.76
C VAL A 69 10.21 2.14 -17.45
N CYS A 70 9.77 3.40 -17.38
CA CYS A 70 9.76 4.21 -16.16
C CYS A 70 8.34 4.39 -15.63
N TYR A 71 8.17 4.31 -14.31
CA TYR A 71 6.85 4.36 -13.68
C TYR A 71 6.87 5.21 -12.40
N PRO A 72 5.94 6.15 -12.23
CA PRO A 72 5.69 6.78 -10.93
C PRO A 72 5.02 5.77 -10.01
N SER A 73 5.44 5.76 -8.74
CA SER A 73 4.73 5.02 -7.69
C SER A 73 3.34 5.59 -7.40
N ASP A 74 2.47 4.74 -6.87
CA ASP A 74 1.10 5.08 -6.46
C ASP A 74 1.09 6.24 -5.45
N GLU A 75 2.11 6.31 -4.59
CA GLU A 75 2.25 7.39 -3.60
C GLU A 75 2.38 8.77 -4.28
N LEU A 76 3.04 8.87 -5.44
CA LEU A 76 3.11 10.14 -6.18
C LEU A 76 1.72 10.55 -6.69
N PHE A 77 0.94 9.61 -7.24
CA PHE A 77 -0.42 9.88 -7.70
C PHE A 77 -1.33 10.34 -6.56
N LEU A 78 -1.27 9.66 -5.41
CA LEU A 78 -2.01 10.04 -4.21
C LEU A 78 -1.63 11.45 -3.73
N LYS A 79 -0.32 11.74 -3.60
CA LYS A 79 0.13 13.07 -3.17
C LYS A 79 -0.25 14.17 -4.16
N ALA A 80 -0.19 13.88 -5.46
CA ALA A 80 -0.58 14.80 -6.52
C ALA A 80 -2.11 14.97 -6.65
N GLU A 81 -2.90 14.17 -5.93
CA GLU A 81 -4.36 14.04 -6.09
C GLU A 81 -4.75 13.84 -7.56
N ARG A 82 -3.99 13.00 -8.26
CA ARG A 82 -4.28 12.60 -9.64
C ARG A 82 -4.99 11.25 -9.63
N PRO A 83 -5.87 10.97 -10.62
CA PRO A 83 -6.52 9.67 -10.71
C PRO A 83 -5.48 8.57 -10.86
N MET A 84 -5.76 7.41 -10.26
CA MET A 84 -4.94 6.23 -10.46
C MET A 84 -5.06 5.74 -11.91
N PRO A 85 -3.93 5.40 -12.56
CA PRO A 85 -3.97 4.78 -13.88
C PRO A 85 -4.70 3.43 -13.90
N SER A 86 -5.24 3.06 -15.06
CA SER A 86 -5.82 1.74 -15.31
C SER A 86 -4.75 0.65 -15.45
N GLU A 87 -5.14 -0.62 -15.43
CA GLU A 87 -4.24 -1.76 -15.60
C GLU A 87 -3.32 -1.63 -16.84
N GLU A 88 -3.85 -1.22 -18.00
CA GLU A 88 -3.09 -1.02 -19.24
C GLU A 88 -1.89 -0.06 -19.10
N TYR A 89 -1.89 0.81 -18.08
CA TYR A 89 -0.79 1.73 -17.81
C TYR A 89 0.46 1.01 -17.30
N TYR A 90 0.31 -0.11 -16.59
CA TYR A 90 1.39 -0.75 -15.86
C TYR A 90 2.11 -1.84 -16.65
N ASP A 91 1.77 -2.03 -17.93
CA ASP A 91 2.21 -3.17 -18.74
C ASP A 91 1.93 -4.48 -17.95
N ASP A 92 2.93 -5.33 -17.70
CA ASP A 92 2.79 -6.55 -16.88
C ASP A 92 3.18 -6.33 -15.39
N TYR A 93 2.98 -5.12 -14.85
CA TYR A 93 3.32 -4.72 -13.48
C TYR A 93 4.77 -5.03 -13.04
N PRO A 94 5.80 -4.63 -13.80
CA PRO A 94 7.20 -5.03 -13.54
C PRO A 94 7.80 -4.43 -12.25
N GLN A 95 7.07 -3.58 -11.54
CA GLN A 95 7.52 -2.81 -10.38
C GLN A 95 6.51 -2.85 -9.22
N ILE A 96 5.61 -3.85 -9.20
CA ILE A 96 4.54 -3.94 -8.19
C ILE A 96 5.08 -3.97 -6.75
N ASP A 97 6.18 -4.70 -6.52
CA ASP A 97 6.84 -4.79 -5.21
C ASP A 97 7.45 -3.45 -4.75
N ASN A 98 7.64 -2.51 -5.67
CA ASN A 98 8.17 -1.16 -5.40
C ASN A 98 7.06 -0.10 -5.29
N GLY A 99 5.80 -0.53 -5.11
CA GLY A 99 4.69 0.40 -4.92
C GLY A 99 4.18 1.05 -6.20
N VAL A 100 4.34 0.39 -7.33
CA VAL A 100 3.85 0.82 -8.64
C VAL A 100 2.72 -0.11 -9.08
N GLY A 101 1.48 0.40 -9.08
CA GLY A 101 0.29 -0.32 -9.54
C GLY A 101 -0.40 -1.19 -8.50
N LEU A 102 0.04 -1.16 -7.23
CA LEU A 102 -0.60 -1.89 -6.13
C LEU A 102 -2.06 -1.46 -5.94
N TRP A 103 -2.34 -0.17 -6.06
CA TRP A 103 -3.70 0.37 -5.91
C TRP A 103 -4.64 -0.21 -6.96
N THR A 104 -4.23 -0.15 -8.23
CA THR A 104 -5.05 -0.59 -9.36
C THR A 104 -5.21 -2.10 -9.37
N SER A 105 -4.13 -2.86 -9.19
CA SER A 105 -4.20 -4.34 -9.10
C SER A 105 -5.10 -4.79 -7.96
N LEU A 106 -4.93 -4.28 -6.73
CA LEU A 106 -5.77 -4.66 -5.59
C LEU A 106 -7.25 -4.33 -5.84
N ARG A 107 -7.52 -3.13 -6.40
CA ARG A 107 -8.89 -2.69 -6.68
C ARG A 107 -9.57 -3.60 -7.69
N ASP A 108 -8.91 -3.85 -8.81
CA ASP A 108 -9.51 -4.59 -9.93
C ASP A 108 -9.68 -6.08 -9.58
N GLU A 109 -8.69 -6.69 -8.93
CA GLU A 109 -8.79 -8.06 -8.41
C GLU A 109 -9.93 -8.19 -7.39
N PHE A 110 -10.05 -7.26 -6.45
CA PHE A 110 -11.11 -7.31 -5.45
C PHE A 110 -12.51 -7.20 -6.08
N PHE A 111 -12.71 -6.24 -7.00
CA PHE A 111 -14.01 -6.08 -7.65
C PHE A 111 -14.34 -7.24 -8.58
N TYR A 112 -13.33 -7.86 -9.20
CA TYR A 112 -13.52 -9.11 -9.93
C TYR A 112 -14.04 -10.22 -9.01
N GLU A 113 -13.36 -10.49 -7.90
CA GLU A 113 -13.77 -11.52 -6.92
C GLU A 113 -15.14 -11.21 -6.31
N LEU A 114 -15.37 -9.94 -5.96
CA LEU A 114 -16.67 -9.46 -5.50
C LEU A 114 -17.76 -9.70 -6.54
N SER A 115 -17.47 -9.64 -7.85
CA SER A 115 -18.49 -9.87 -8.89
C SER A 115 -18.87 -11.35 -9.04
N VAL A 116 -17.91 -12.27 -8.89
CA VAL A 116 -18.09 -13.70 -9.16
C VAL A 116 -18.45 -14.52 -7.92
N CYS A 117 -18.17 -14.03 -6.71
CA CYS A 117 -18.45 -14.78 -5.50
C CYS A 117 -19.94 -14.72 -5.12
N GLU A 118 -20.57 -15.89 -5.04
CA GLU A 118 -21.96 -16.06 -4.60
C GLU A 118 -22.09 -16.61 -3.16
N LYS A 119 -20.96 -16.96 -2.52
CA LYS A 119 -20.96 -17.54 -1.18
C LYS A 119 -21.34 -16.47 -0.15
N ALA A 120 -22.15 -16.87 0.84
CA ALA A 120 -22.37 -16.05 2.01
C ALA A 120 -21.08 -15.96 2.85
N PRO A 121 -20.81 -14.81 3.48
CA PRO A 121 -19.67 -14.61 4.36
C PRO A 121 -19.81 -15.46 5.64
N THR A 122 -18.69 -15.95 6.15
CA THR A 122 -18.58 -16.72 7.40
C THR A 122 -18.55 -15.78 8.60
N HIS A 123 -17.79 -14.70 8.50
CA HIS A 123 -17.70 -13.67 9.55
C HIS A 123 -18.72 -12.55 9.32
N LYS A 124 -19.45 -12.20 10.37
CA LYS A 124 -20.52 -11.18 10.30
C LYS A 124 -20.07 -9.78 10.69
N SER A 125 -18.97 -9.67 11.42
CA SER A 125 -18.42 -8.39 11.85
C SER A 125 -16.90 -8.47 11.96
N VAL A 126 -16.18 -7.57 11.28
CA VAL A 126 -14.72 -7.50 11.27
C VAL A 126 -14.24 -6.05 11.32
N THR A 127 -13.07 -5.83 11.92
CA THR A 127 -12.35 -4.57 11.82
C THR A 127 -11.19 -4.73 10.86
N VAL A 128 -11.03 -3.80 9.92
CA VAL A 128 -9.90 -3.75 8.99
C VAL A 128 -9.13 -2.45 9.20
N ILE A 129 -7.82 -2.57 9.33
CA ILE A 129 -6.95 -1.40 9.47
C ILE A 129 -5.99 -1.30 8.28
N THR A 130 -5.48 -0.11 8.01
CA THR A 130 -4.41 0.11 7.03
C THR A 130 -3.65 1.41 7.30
N GLY A 131 -2.61 1.69 6.52
CA GLY A 131 -1.92 2.98 6.52
C GLY A 131 -2.76 4.09 5.89
N VAL A 132 -2.43 5.34 6.22
CA VAL A 132 -3.14 6.54 5.73
C VAL A 132 -3.26 6.57 4.21
N ALA A 133 -2.21 6.17 3.48
CA ALA A 133 -2.19 6.23 2.02
C ALA A 133 -3.27 5.33 1.40
N ALA A 134 -3.36 4.07 1.85
CA ALA A 134 -4.28 3.08 1.28
C ALA A 134 -5.70 3.16 1.86
N TYR A 135 -5.92 3.91 2.95
CA TYR A 135 -7.22 4.00 3.61
C TYR A 135 -8.42 4.30 2.67
N PRO A 136 -8.34 5.25 1.72
CA PRO A 136 -9.48 5.51 0.83
C PRO A 136 -9.86 4.30 -0.02
N LEU A 137 -8.87 3.56 -0.56
CA LEU A 137 -9.10 2.32 -1.31
C LEU A 137 -9.71 1.25 -0.41
N ILE A 138 -9.05 0.95 0.70
CA ILE A 138 -9.48 -0.09 1.65
C ILE A 138 -10.91 0.18 2.12
N LYS A 139 -11.26 1.44 2.36
CA LYS A 139 -12.63 1.83 2.69
C LYS A 139 -13.61 1.59 1.53
N GLU A 140 -13.26 1.94 0.29
CA GLU A 140 -14.08 1.64 -0.90
C GLU A 140 -14.37 0.13 -1.00
N LEU A 141 -13.34 -0.71 -0.84
CA LEU A 141 -13.49 -2.17 -0.93
C LEU A 141 -14.37 -2.73 0.20
N CYS A 142 -14.15 -2.29 1.44
CA CYS A 142 -14.95 -2.70 2.59
C CYS A 142 -16.41 -2.26 2.48
N ASP A 143 -16.67 -1.03 2.02
CA ASP A 143 -18.03 -0.51 1.81
C ASP A 143 -18.76 -1.32 0.73
N ALA A 144 -18.07 -1.70 -0.37
CA ALA A 144 -18.64 -2.52 -1.43
C ALA A 144 -18.99 -3.95 -0.95
N ALA A 145 -18.14 -4.55 -0.10
CA ALA A 145 -18.44 -5.85 0.50
C ALA A 145 -19.61 -5.76 1.51
N HIS A 146 -19.69 -4.68 2.30
CA HIS A 146 -20.84 -4.40 3.16
C HIS A 146 -22.13 -4.31 2.34
N GLU A 147 -22.12 -3.55 1.23
CA GLU A 147 -23.30 -3.39 0.37
C GLU A 147 -23.75 -4.73 -0.24
N LYS A 148 -22.82 -5.56 -0.72
CA LYS A 148 -23.16 -6.83 -1.35
C LYS A 148 -23.61 -7.91 -0.35
N TYR A 149 -22.96 -8.02 0.80
CA TYR A 149 -23.13 -9.16 1.71
C TYR A 149 -23.74 -8.83 3.08
N GLY A 150 -23.91 -7.55 3.41
CA GLY A 150 -24.45 -7.12 4.71
C GLY A 150 -23.54 -7.39 5.90
N ILE A 151 -22.22 -7.54 5.66
CA ILE A 151 -21.20 -7.73 6.70
C ILE A 151 -20.91 -6.42 7.42
N ASP A 152 -20.81 -6.41 8.74
CA ASP A 152 -20.42 -5.22 9.50
C ASP A 152 -18.90 -5.01 9.43
N VAL A 153 -18.44 -4.03 8.65
CA VAL A 153 -17.00 -3.78 8.45
C VAL A 153 -16.63 -2.42 9.03
N GLN A 154 -15.85 -2.43 10.10
CA GLN A 154 -15.20 -1.22 10.60
C GLN A 154 -13.87 -1.03 9.88
N THR A 155 -13.72 0.04 9.10
CA THR A 155 -12.44 0.39 8.45
C THR A 155 -11.78 1.57 9.14
N GLU A 156 -10.56 1.40 9.63
CA GLU A 156 -9.77 2.45 10.29
C GLU A 156 -8.40 2.65 9.63
N LYS A 157 -7.85 3.86 9.73
CA LYS A 157 -6.45 4.13 9.38
C LYS A 157 -5.61 4.27 10.63
N ILE A 158 -4.38 3.78 10.56
CA ILE A 158 -3.37 3.97 11.60
C ILE A 158 -2.41 5.07 11.16
N ILE A 159 -2.21 6.05 12.03
CA ILE A 159 -1.20 7.10 11.86
C ILE A 159 0.15 6.55 12.33
N ASN A 160 1.20 6.74 11.55
CA ASN A 160 2.55 6.30 11.93
C ASN A 160 3.17 7.30 12.91
N ASN A 161 2.97 7.11 14.22
CA ASN A 161 3.60 7.97 15.23
C ASN A 161 5.04 7.53 15.48
N PHE A 162 5.36 6.25 15.29
CA PHE A 162 6.69 5.69 15.53
C PHE A 162 7.76 6.28 14.59
N PHE A 163 7.59 6.19 13.28
CA PHE A 163 8.49 6.76 12.27
C PHE A 163 8.09 8.17 11.84
N GLY A 164 6.89 8.65 12.21
CA GLY A 164 6.41 10.01 11.94
C GLY A 164 5.33 10.06 10.87
N GLU A 165 4.41 11.02 11.01
CA GLU A 165 3.13 11.05 10.28
C GLU A 165 3.26 11.20 8.76
N ASN A 166 4.42 11.64 8.27
CA ASN A 166 4.73 11.70 6.83
C ASN A 166 4.88 10.30 6.20
N ILE A 167 5.09 9.27 7.02
CA ILE A 167 5.14 7.88 6.59
C ILE A 167 3.71 7.32 6.59
N THR A 168 3.11 7.24 5.39
CA THR A 168 1.69 6.91 5.23
C THR A 168 1.42 5.48 4.78
N VAL A 169 2.47 4.71 4.47
CA VAL A 169 2.36 3.32 3.98
C VAL A 169 2.13 2.33 5.13
N ALA A 170 1.39 1.26 4.85
CA ALA A 170 1.09 0.24 5.86
C ALA A 170 2.33 -0.55 6.30
N GLY A 171 3.28 -0.81 5.39
CA GLY A 171 4.45 -1.63 5.69
C GLY A 171 5.46 -1.04 6.68
N LEU A 172 5.25 0.22 7.09
CA LEU A 172 6.08 0.88 8.11
C LEU A 172 5.31 1.18 9.39
N LEU A 173 4.07 0.69 9.52
CA LEU A 173 3.31 0.77 10.77
C LEU A 173 3.86 -0.21 11.80
N THR A 174 3.83 0.20 13.07
CA THR A 174 4.35 -0.58 14.18
C THR A 174 3.26 -1.21 15.03
N GLY A 175 3.62 -2.19 15.86
CA GLY A 175 2.72 -2.77 16.84
C GLY A 175 2.28 -1.74 17.87
N THR A 176 3.17 -0.82 18.26
CA THR A 176 2.87 0.29 19.16
C THR A 176 1.78 1.19 18.57
N ASP A 177 1.95 1.64 17.32
CA ASP A 177 0.96 2.50 16.65
C ASP A 177 -0.42 1.82 16.59
N LEU A 178 -0.45 0.53 16.23
CA LEU A 178 -1.66 -0.28 16.17
C LEU A 178 -2.35 -0.37 17.54
N ILE A 179 -1.60 -0.76 18.57
CA ILE A 179 -2.14 -1.00 19.91
C ILE A 179 -2.69 0.30 20.52
N GLU A 180 -1.94 1.40 20.43
CA GLU A 180 -2.35 2.68 21.02
C GLU A 180 -3.62 3.24 20.35
N GLN A 181 -3.73 3.11 19.03
CA GLN A 181 -4.83 3.69 18.28
C GLN A 181 -6.09 2.84 18.31
N MET A 182 -5.97 1.51 18.41
CA MET A 182 -7.11 0.58 18.33
C MET A 182 -7.61 0.05 19.67
N ARG A 183 -6.90 0.30 20.78
CA ARG A 183 -7.32 -0.13 22.12
C ARG A 183 -8.74 0.35 22.45
N GLY A 184 -9.64 -0.61 22.69
CA GLY A 184 -11.04 -0.35 23.04
C GLY A 184 -11.91 0.17 21.88
N LYS A 185 -11.41 0.16 20.64
CA LYS A 185 -12.14 0.65 19.45
C LYS A 185 -12.52 -0.44 18.45
N ILE A 186 -11.98 -1.65 18.60
CA ILE A 186 -12.19 -2.77 17.68
C ILE A 186 -13.62 -3.31 17.84
N ARG A 187 -14.30 -3.49 16.71
CA ARG A 187 -15.61 -4.12 16.61
C ARG A 187 -15.50 -5.43 15.85
N GLY A 188 -16.36 -6.37 16.21
CA GLY A 188 -16.43 -7.66 15.53
C GLY A 188 -15.47 -8.71 16.08
N GLU A 189 -15.36 -9.79 15.31
CA GLU A 189 -14.72 -11.04 15.73
C GLU A 189 -13.21 -11.05 15.48
N LEU A 190 -12.77 -10.29 14.47
CA LEU A 190 -11.42 -10.31 13.94
C LEU A 190 -10.91 -8.90 13.67
N LEU A 191 -9.60 -8.72 13.83
CA LEU A 191 -8.86 -7.57 13.34
C LEU A 191 -7.99 -8.00 12.15
N LEU A 192 -8.26 -7.44 10.98
CA LEU A 192 -7.54 -7.69 9.75
C LEU A 192 -6.49 -6.59 9.56
N ILE A 193 -5.24 -7.00 9.37
CA ILE A 193 -4.11 -6.09 9.15
C ILE A 193 -3.40 -6.42 7.84
N PRO A 194 -2.81 -5.46 7.11
CA PRO A 194 -1.93 -5.76 5.99
C PRO A 194 -0.73 -6.58 6.47
N ILE A 195 -0.45 -7.70 5.80
CA ILE A 195 0.64 -8.60 6.16
C ILE A 195 2.01 -7.90 6.10
N VAL A 196 2.13 -6.88 5.25
CA VAL A 196 3.33 -6.04 5.14
C VAL A 196 3.65 -5.25 6.40
N MET A 197 2.73 -5.14 7.37
CA MET A 197 3.04 -4.61 8.71
C MET A 197 3.97 -5.52 9.51
N THR A 198 4.14 -6.77 9.07
CA THR A 198 4.90 -7.80 9.79
C THR A 198 6.23 -8.09 9.11
N ILE A 199 7.24 -8.50 9.90
CA ILE A 199 8.59 -8.79 9.40
C ILE A 199 8.58 -10.02 8.49
N ASP A 200 7.93 -11.10 8.91
CA ASP A 200 7.81 -12.31 8.10
C ASP A 200 6.48 -12.29 7.33
N TYR A 201 6.44 -11.50 6.26
CA TYR A 201 5.28 -11.42 5.38
C TYR A 201 5.18 -12.60 4.40
N THR A 202 6.08 -13.60 4.50
CA THR A 202 6.10 -14.80 3.65
C THR A 202 5.50 -16.02 4.36
N SER A 203 5.54 -16.03 5.68
CA SER A 203 5.03 -17.11 6.52
C SER A 203 3.64 -16.79 7.06
N HIS A 204 2.75 -17.78 7.02
CA HIS A 204 1.45 -17.71 7.69
C HIS A 204 1.57 -17.99 9.21
N SER A 205 2.79 -18.20 9.73
CA SER A 205 3.00 -18.45 11.16
C SER A 205 2.84 -17.16 11.96
N THR A 206 1.77 -17.08 12.75
CA THR A 206 1.49 -15.93 13.61
C THR A 206 2.22 -15.97 14.95
N GLU A 207 2.74 -17.13 15.38
CA GLU A 207 3.27 -17.31 16.74
C GLU A 207 4.53 -16.49 17.03
N ASN A 208 5.38 -16.29 16.01
CA ASN A 208 6.66 -15.58 16.16
C ASN A 208 6.80 -14.37 15.24
N ASN A 209 5.78 -14.07 14.44
CA ASN A 209 5.83 -12.92 13.56
C ASN A 209 5.65 -11.62 14.36
N LYS A 210 6.36 -10.58 13.94
CA LYS A 210 6.52 -9.34 14.68
C LYS A 210 6.32 -8.13 13.79
N PHE A 211 6.00 -7.01 14.41
CA PHE A 211 6.08 -5.70 13.80
C PHE A 211 7.53 -5.17 13.85
N LEU A 212 7.79 -4.03 13.20
CA LEU A 212 9.11 -3.41 13.12
C LEU A 212 9.68 -2.94 14.48
N ASP A 213 8.82 -2.81 15.50
CA ASP A 213 9.17 -2.42 16.87
C ASP A 213 9.26 -3.61 17.84
N ASP A 214 9.54 -4.81 17.30
CA ASP A 214 9.73 -6.06 18.03
C ASP A 214 8.51 -6.61 18.80
N ILE A 215 7.37 -5.90 18.77
CA ILE A 215 6.10 -6.42 19.30
C ILE A 215 5.66 -7.60 18.44
N THR A 216 5.34 -8.72 19.09
CA THR A 216 4.81 -9.91 18.41
C THR A 216 3.32 -9.75 18.10
N LEU A 217 2.81 -10.45 17.07
CA LEU A 217 1.37 -10.51 16.81
C LEU A 217 0.60 -10.99 18.05
N LYS A 218 1.12 -11.99 18.75
CA LYS A 218 0.52 -12.54 19.97
C LYS A 218 0.42 -11.52 21.10
N GLU A 219 1.42 -10.65 21.26
CA GLU A 219 1.38 -9.55 22.23
C GLU A 219 0.34 -8.50 21.83
N ALA A 220 0.23 -8.17 20.54
CA ALA A 220 -0.79 -7.26 20.04
C ALA A 220 -2.21 -7.83 20.20
N GLU A 221 -2.44 -9.11 19.86
CA GLU A 221 -3.71 -9.81 20.08
C GLU A 221 -4.12 -9.77 21.57
N LYS A 222 -3.18 -10.07 22.46
CA LYS A 222 -3.40 -9.99 23.91
C LYS A 222 -3.71 -8.56 24.36
N ALA A 223 -3.01 -7.56 23.82
CA ALA A 223 -3.19 -6.17 24.19
C ALA A 223 -4.53 -5.58 23.72
N LEU A 224 -5.02 -6.05 22.57
CA LEU A 224 -6.25 -5.60 21.91
C LEU A 224 -7.47 -6.47 22.23
N ASN A 225 -7.26 -7.66 22.82
CA ASN A 225 -8.29 -8.65 23.13
C ASN A 225 -9.11 -9.05 21.89
N VAL A 226 -8.42 -9.30 20.78
CA VAL A 226 -9.01 -9.76 19.51
C VAL A 226 -8.00 -10.63 18.78
N LYS A 227 -8.48 -11.57 17.97
CA LYS A 227 -7.63 -12.33 17.03
C LYS A 227 -7.22 -11.43 15.87
N ILE A 228 -5.93 -11.43 15.55
CA ILE A 228 -5.37 -10.66 14.43
C ILE A 228 -5.11 -11.61 13.26
N ILE A 229 -5.58 -11.24 12.08
CA ILE A 229 -5.29 -11.96 10.83
C ILE A 229 -4.51 -11.03 9.91
N PRO A 230 -3.22 -11.33 9.65
CA PRO A 230 -2.47 -10.68 8.59
C PRO A 230 -3.02 -11.11 7.21
N VAL A 231 -3.26 -10.13 6.35
CA VAL A 231 -3.89 -10.30 5.03
C VAL A 231 -2.93 -9.84 3.95
N LYS A 232 -2.73 -10.65 2.91
CA LYS A 232 -1.88 -10.29 1.77
C LYS A 232 -2.51 -9.18 0.93
N ASN A 233 -1.66 -8.44 0.25
CA ASN A 233 -2.06 -7.27 -0.55
C ASN A 233 -2.49 -7.68 -1.98
N ASN A 234 -3.25 -8.78 -2.13
CA ASN A 234 -3.91 -9.13 -3.38
C ASN A 234 -5.42 -9.18 -3.16
N GLY A 235 -6.19 -8.97 -4.22
CA GLY A 235 -7.65 -8.88 -4.12
C GLY A 235 -8.28 -10.19 -3.64
N GLN A 236 -7.69 -11.32 -4.01
CA GLN A 236 -8.17 -12.65 -3.61
C GLN A 236 -8.09 -12.86 -2.09
N ASP A 237 -6.94 -12.63 -1.48
CA ASP A 237 -6.75 -12.80 -0.04
C ASP A 237 -7.52 -11.74 0.74
N TYR A 238 -7.57 -10.49 0.24
CA TYR A 238 -8.39 -9.43 0.84
C TYR A 238 -9.90 -9.72 0.73
N PHE A 239 -10.30 -10.50 -0.26
CA PHE A 239 -11.65 -10.99 -0.38
C PHE A 239 -11.86 -12.22 0.52
N ILE A 240 -11.06 -13.28 0.44
CA ILE A 240 -11.28 -14.55 1.15
C ILE A 240 -11.43 -14.41 2.68
N ILE A 241 -10.84 -13.39 3.30
CA ILE A 241 -10.88 -13.15 4.76
C ILE A 241 -12.27 -13.05 5.40
N TYR A 242 -13.34 -12.78 4.63
CA TYR A 242 -14.70 -12.83 5.20
C TYR A 242 -15.34 -14.22 5.11
N TRP A 243 -14.70 -15.20 4.45
CA TRP A 243 -15.22 -16.52 4.13
C TRP A 243 -14.46 -17.68 4.79
N GLU A 244 -13.20 -17.52 5.18
CA GLU A 244 -12.39 -18.50 5.95
C GLU A 244 -12.21 -18.11 7.41
#